data_AF-A0A0P1AXC0-F1
#
_entry.id   AF-A0A0P1AXC0-F1
#
_cell.length_a   1.000
_cell.length_b   1.000
_cell.length_c   1.000
_cell.angle_alpha   90.00
_cell.angle_beta   90.00
_cell.angle_gamma   90.00
#
_symmetry.space_group_name_H-M   'P 1'
#
loop_
_entity.id
_entity.type
_entity.pdbx_description
1 polymer ?
#
loop_
_entity_poly.entity_id
_entity_poly.type
_entity_poly.pdbx_seq_one_letter_code
_entity_poly.pdbx_strand_id
1 'polypeptide(L)'
;MRNYKEMVQRSSQYSQNNAFNFQAANSKRSTNHLFSPLDTSLRRVSIEKVVTPSGDVSTNPQEILLRFIEHWGTKMGDANSPTGVAPPPDDGKQRQLLDSVLRFVTDSDRERLNAELTTADLVCAIRHMKATSSPDMDGLLAGLYQVAPDVFGNRLQ
;
A
#
# COMPACT_ATOMS: atom_id res chain seq x y z
N MET A 1 -9.46 -6.28 -39.77
CA MET A 1 -9.42 -5.33 -38.63
C MET A 1 -9.18 -5.95 -37.26
N ARG A 2 -9.65 -7.18 -36.93
CA ARG A 2 -9.41 -7.83 -35.62
C ARG A 2 -7.91 -8.02 -35.29
N ASN A 3 -7.13 -8.51 -36.25
CA ASN A 3 -5.71 -8.77 -36.12
C ASN A 3 -4.86 -7.51 -35.82
N TYR A 4 -5.27 -6.36 -36.38
CA TYR A 4 -4.60 -5.08 -36.11
C TYR A 4 -4.85 -4.59 -34.68
N LYS A 5 -6.09 -4.75 -34.17
CA LYS A 5 -6.41 -4.39 -32.79
C LYS A 5 -5.65 -5.25 -31.78
N GLU A 6 -5.51 -6.56 -32.04
CA GLU A 6 -4.73 -7.47 -31.19
C GLU A 6 -3.23 -7.14 -31.22
N MET A 7 -2.68 -6.76 -32.38
CA MET A 7 -1.28 -6.38 -32.52
C MET A 7 -0.97 -5.06 -31.77
N VAL A 8 -1.88 -4.09 -31.84
CA VAL A 8 -1.78 -2.82 -31.10
C VAL A 8 -1.92 -3.05 -29.58
N GLN A 9 -2.83 -3.93 -29.16
CA GLN A 9 -2.95 -4.29 -27.74
C GLN A 9 -1.69 -4.99 -27.22
N ARG A 10 -1.12 -5.91 -27.98
CA ARG A 10 0.14 -6.59 -27.59
C ARG A 10 1.33 -5.64 -27.54
N SER A 11 1.46 -4.71 -28.49
CA SER A 11 2.55 -3.73 -28.46
C SER A 11 2.38 -2.73 -27.31
N SER A 12 1.14 -2.34 -26.99
CA SER A 12 0.81 -1.55 -25.81
C SER A 12 1.20 -2.27 -24.52
N GLN A 13 0.78 -3.53 -24.36
CA GLN A 13 1.10 -4.36 -23.19
C GLN A 13 2.62 -4.57 -23.03
N TYR A 14 3.32 -4.80 -24.14
CA TYR A 14 4.79 -4.95 -24.14
C TYR A 14 5.49 -3.65 -23.72
N SER A 15 5.02 -2.50 -24.22
CA SER A 15 5.56 -1.19 -23.86
C SER A 15 5.29 -0.86 -22.39
N GLN A 16 4.10 -1.18 -21.87
CA GLN A 16 3.74 -1.04 -20.46
C GLN A 16 4.63 -1.90 -19.55
N ASN A 17 4.82 -3.18 -19.88
CA ASN A 17 5.71 -4.06 -19.12
C ASN A 17 7.15 -3.57 -19.13
N ASN A 18 7.63 -3.04 -20.26
CA ASN A 18 9.00 -2.54 -20.37
C ASN A 18 9.19 -1.23 -19.59
N ALA A 19 8.20 -0.34 -19.61
CA ALA A 19 8.17 0.87 -18.79
C ALA A 19 8.14 0.55 -17.30
N PHE A 20 7.28 -0.41 -16.89
CA PHE A 20 7.24 -0.92 -15.51
C PHE A 20 8.58 -1.50 -15.08
N ASN A 21 9.20 -2.36 -15.91
CA ASN A 21 10.50 -2.96 -15.61
C ASN A 21 11.62 -1.92 -15.54
N PHE A 22 11.65 -0.96 -16.46
CA PHE A 22 12.60 0.16 -16.44
C PHE A 22 12.43 0.99 -15.17
N GLN A 23 11.21 1.26 -14.76
CA GLN A 23 10.96 2.00 -13.53
C GLN A 23 11.19 1.18 -12.28
N ALA A 24 10.90 -0.12 -12.25
CA ALA A 24 11.25 -1.00 -11.14
C ALA A 24 12.77 -1.10 -10.95
N ALA A 25 13.52 -1.14 -12.07
CA ALA A 25 14.98 -1.13 -12.06
C ALA A 25 15.57 0.22 -11.61
N ASN A 26 14.98 1.35 -12.06
CA ASN A 26 15.49 2.68 -11.76
C ASN A 26 14.95 3.30 -10.46
N SER A 27 13.74 2.95 -10.02
CA SER A 27 13.18 3.35 -8.71
C SER A 27 13.89 2.66 -7.54
N LYS A 28 14.37 1.43 -7.73
CA LYS A 28 15.34 0.79 -6.82
C LYS A 28 16.68 1.51 -6.75
N ARG A 29 17.06 2.26 -7.79
CA ARG A 29 18.35 2.97 -7.87
C ARG A 29 18.27 4.39 -7.34
N SER A 30 17.13 5.07 -7.48
CA SER A 30 16.93 6.46 -7.09
C SER A 30 16.12 6.60 -5.80
N THR A 31 16.56 5.92 -4.76
CA THR A 31 16.23 6.32 -3.40
C THR A 31 17.53 6.31 -2.61
N ASN A 32 18.10 7.50 -2.44
CA ASN A 32 18.94 7.78 -1.27
C ASN A 32 18.21 7.51 0.07
N HIS A 33 16.94 7.08 0.03
CA HIS A 33 16.21 6.47 1.14
C HIS A 33 16.39 4.95 1.29
N LEU A 34 16.70 4.20 0.23
CA LEU A 34 17.08 2.77 0.34
C LEU A 34 18.59 2.63 0.64
N PHE A 35 19.39 3.64 0.24
CA PHE A 35 20.81 3.77 0.59
C PHE A 35 21.08 4.96 1.52
N SER A 36 20.11 5.39 2.32
CA SER A 36 20.48 6.02 3.59
C SER A 36 21.48 5.07 4.24
N PRO A 37 22.59 5.53 4.85
CA PRO A 37 23.30 4.70 5.80
C PRO A 37 22.22 4.09 6.68
N LEU A 38 22.19 2.75 6.79
CA LEU A 38 21.28 2.06 7.69
C LEU A 38 21.22 2.91 8.95
N ASP A 39 20.03 3.41 9.30
CA ASP A 39 19.88 4.14 10.55
C ASP A 39 20.48 3.23 11.61
N THR A 40 21.65 3.61 12.11
CA THR A 40 22.40 2.85 13.10
C THR A 40 21.68 2.90 14.45
N SER A 41 20.51 3.53 14.51
CA SER A 41 19.48 3.29 15.52
C SER A 41 19.10 1.81 15.53
N LEU A 42 19.87 1.10 16.34
CA LEU A 42 19.67 -0.22 16.92
C LEU A 42 18.23 -0.47 17.39
N ARG A 43 17.28 -0.67 16.48
CA ARG A 43 15.93 -1.18 16.81
C ARG A 43 15.40 -2.20 15.81
N ARG A 44 16.27 -2.97 15.15
CA ARG A 44 15.87 -4.33 14.73
C ARG A 44 15.97 -5.22 15.96
N VAL A 45 14.86 -5.35 16.68
CA VAL A 45 14.76 -6.31 17.79
C VAL A 45 14.66 -7.70 17.18
N SER A 46 15.79 -8.41 17.15
CA SER A 46 15.83 -9.82 16.79
C SER A 46 14.98 -10.61 17.78
N ILE A 47 14.08 -11.46 17.29
CA ILE A 47 13.38 -12.43 18.15
C ILE A 47 14.36 -13.58 18.38
N GLU A 48 15.01 -13.60 19.54
CA GLU A 48 16.06 -14.57 19.86
C GLU A 48 15.53 -15.85 20.50
N LYS A 49 14.34 -15.78 21.10
CA LYS A 49 13.75 -16.87 21.87
C LYS A 49 12.25 -16.90 21.67
N VAL A 50 11.68 -18.10 21.67
CA VAL A 50 10.24 -18.32 21.63
C VAL A 50 9.83 -19.39 22.64
N VAL A 51 8.65 -19.22 23.23
CA VAL A 51 8.08 -20.23 24.13
C VAL A 51 7.39 -21.29 23.27
N THR A 52 7.75 -22.56 23.49
CA THR A 52 7.18 -23.73 22.82
C THR A 52 5.83 -24.10 23.46
N PRO A 53 5.01 -24.97 22.83
CA PRO A 53 3.75 -25.44 23.44
C PRO A 53 3.96 -26.23 24.72
N SER A 54 5.14 -26.85 24.89
CA SER A 54 5.51 -27.54 26.13
C SER A 54 5.84 -26.58 27.27
N GLY A 55 5.90 -25.27 27.00
CA GLY A 55 6.27 -24.24 27.97
C GLY A 55 7.77 -23.97 28.06
N ASP A 56 8.57 -24.69 27.27
CA ASP A 56 10.03 -24.52 27.23
C ASP A 56 10.42 -23.30 26.39
N VAL A 57 11.62 -22.77 26.60
CA VAL A 57 12.15 -21.66 25.81
C VAL A 57 13.09 -22.22 24.75
N SER A 58 12.75 -22.03 23.47
CA SER A 58 13.57 -22.42 22.33
C SER A 58 14.29 -21.23 21.72
N THR A 59 15.56 -21.43 21.36
CA THR A 59 16.39 -20.49 20.59
C THR A 59 16.62 -20.97 19.16
N ASN A 60 15.93 -22.04 18.74
CA ASN A 60 16.11 -22.62 17.40
C ASN A 60 15.47 -21.69 16.35
N PRO A 61 16.21 -21.21 15.34
CA PRO A 61 15.68 -20.33 14.31
C PRO A 61 14.46 -20.86 13.57
N GLN A 62 14.39 -22.18 13.33
CA GLN A 62 13.26 -22.80 12.63
C GLN A 62 11.99 -22.80 13.49
N GLU A 63 12.16 -23.01 14.79
CA GLU A 63 11.05 -23.00 15.74
C GLU A 63 10.55 -21.58 16.01
N ILE A 64 11.47 -20.62 16.07
CA ILE A 64 11.14 -19.18 16.13
C ILE A 64 10.34 -18.76 14.89
N LEU A 65 10.78 -19.16 13.69
CA LEU A 65 10.07 -18.86 12.45
C LEU A 65 8.66 -19.46 12.43
N LEU A 66 8.54 -20.75 12.78
CA LEU A 66 7.26 -21.45 12.82
C LEU A 66 6.28 -20.78 13.78
N ARG A 67 6.73 -20.47 15.00
CA ARG A 67 5.94 -19.80 16.04
C ARG A 67 5.54 -18.39 15.65
N PHE A 68 6.44 -17.67 14.99
CA PHE A 68 6.16 -16.34 14.49
C PHE A 68 5.06 -16.37 13.43
N ILE A 69 5.16 -17.29 12.46
CA ILE A 69 4.15 -17.48 11.42
C ILE A 69 2.83 -17.91 12.03
N GLU A 70 2.83 -18.87 12.98
CA GLU A 70 1.62 -19.32 13.67
C GLU A 70 0.93 -18.17 14.42
N HIS A 71 1.67 -17.42 15.26
CA HIS A 71 1.13 -16.31 16.05
C HIS A 71 0.51 -15.23 15.17
N TRP A 72 1.20 -14.84 14.10
CA TRP A 72 0.73 -13.80 13.19
C TRP A 72 -0.34 -14.30 12.22
N GLY A 73 -0.26 -15.54 11.76
CA GLY A 73 -1.29 -16.19 10.96
C GLY A 73 -2.63 -16.21 11.69
N THR A 74 -2.61 -16.51 12.99
CA THR A 74 -3.80 -16.47 13.85
C THR A 74 -4.33 -15.06 14.06
N LYS A 75 -3.46 -14.07 14.26
CA LYS A 75 -3.89 -12.66 14.39
C LYS A 75 -4.40 -12.06 13.08
N MET A 76 -3.81 -12.43 11.95
CA MET A 76 -4.18 -11.93 10.63
C MET A 76 -5.32 -12.73 9.99
N GLY A 77 -5.75 -13.83 10.61
CA GLY A 77 -6.84 -14.67 10.12
C GLY A 77 -6.49 -15.43 8.85
N ASP A 78 -5.22 -15.85 8.70
CA ASP A 78 -4.82 -16.75 7.62
C ASP A 78 -5.61 -18.06 7.74
N ALA A 79 -6.35 -18.41 6.70
CA ALA A 79 -7.14 -19.64 6.63
C ALA A 79 -6.29 -20.90 6.79
N ASN A 80 -4.99 -20.82 6.50
CA ASN A 80 -4.02 -21.91 6.65
C ASN A 80 -3.30 -21.87 8.01
N SER A 81 -3.65 -20.94 8.91
CA SER A 81 -3.07 -20.90 10.25
C SER A 81 -3.46 -22.16 11.04
N PRO A 82 -2.53 -22.79 11.79
CA PRO A 82 -2.82 -23.94 12.64
C PRO A 82 -3.93 -23.68 13.67
N THR A 83 -4.12 -22.42 14.07
CA THR A 83 -5.10 -22.02 15.07
C THR A 83 -6.45 -21.58 14.49
N GLY A 84 -6.62 -21.63 13.16
CA GLY A 84 -7.88 -21.32 12.46
C GLY A 84 -8.15 -19.82 12.26
N VAL A 85 -9.43 -19.49 12.00
CA VAL A 85 -9.91 -18.13 11.70
C VAL A 85 -9.70 -17.23 12.92
N ALA A 86 -9.20 -16.01 12.68
CA ALA A 86 -8.99 -15.01 13.73
C ALA A 86 -10.28 -14.79 14.55
N PRO A 87 -10.20 -14.71 15.88
CA PRO A 87 -11.36 -14.37 16.69
C PRO A 87 -11.89 -12.99 16.28
N PRO A 88 -13.22 -12.77 16.36
CA PRO A 88 -13.79 -11.47 16.08
C PRO A 88 -13.18 -10.41 17.02
N PRO A 89 -13.12 -9.13 16.58
CA PRO A 89 -12.64 -8.05 17.43
C PRO A 89 -13.37 -8.02 18.77
N ASP A 90 -12.65 -7.70 19.84
CA ASP A 90 -13.23 -7.50 21.17
C ASP A 90 -13.98 -6.16 21.18
N ASP A 91 -15.32 -6.23 21.21
CA ASP A 91 -16.20 -5.07 21.21
C ASP A 91 -15.90 -4.07 22.32
N GLY A 92 -15.49 -4.56 23.50
CA GLY A 92 -15.14 -3.70 24.64
C GLY A 92 -13.89 -2.88 24.37
N LYS A 93 -12.85 -3.52 23.84
CA LYS A 93 -11.60 -2.84 23.44
C LYS A 93 -11.81 -1.93 22.24
N GLN A 94 -12.65 -2.32 21.30
CA GLN A 94 -13.00 -1.50 20.15
C GLN A 94 -13.72 -0.22 20.59
N ARG A 95 -14.69 -0.32 21.51
CA ARG A 95 -15.34 0.86 22.09
C ARG A 95 -14.36 1.75 22.82
N GLN A 96 -13.49 1.20 23.67
CA GLN A 96 -12.45 1.99 24.35
C GLN A 96 -11.53 2.72 23.36
N LEU A 97 -11.15 2.06 22.26
CA LEU A 97 -10.36 2.68 21.20
C LEU A 97 -11.13 3.83 20.53
N LEU A 98 -12.40 3.61 20.18
CA LEU A 98 -13.24 4.63 19.57
C LEU A 98 -13.49 5.81 20.52
N ASP A 99 -13.71 5.56 21.80
CA ASP A 99 -13.90 6.57 22.84
C ASP A 99 -12.61 7.40 23.06
N SER A 100 -11.44 6.83 22.75
CA SER A 100 -10.16 7.56 22.80
C SER A 100 -9.96 8.53 21.63
N VAL A 101 -10.78 8.43 20.57
CA VAL A 101 -10.73 9.36 19.44
C VAL A 101 -11.42 10.66 19.82
N LEU A 102 -10.63 11.62 20.27
CA LEU A 102 -11.13 12.93 20.71
C LEU A 102 -11.37 13.92 19.56
N ARG A 103 -10.91 13.60 18.35
CA ARG A 103 -11.01 14.48 17.18
C ARG A 103 -12.00 13.91 16.20
N PHE A 104 -13.11 14.62 16.05
CA PHE A 104 -14.11 14.37 15.03
C PHE A 104 -14.01 15.42 13.94
N VAL A 105 -14.35 14.99 12.72
CA VAL A 105 -14.51 15.88 11.58
C VAL A 105 -15.68 16.82 11.88
N THR A 106 -15.51 18.12 11.63
CA THR A 106 -16.60 19.09 11.82
C THR A 106 -17.75 18.79 10.85
N ASP A 107 -18.99 19.20 11.16
CA ASP A 107 -20.09 18.99 10.23
C ASP A 107 -19.82 19.64 8.87
N SER A 108 -19.17 20.81 8.84
CA SER A 108 -18.74 21.47 7.60
C SER A 108 -17.70 20.67 6.82
N ASP A 109 -16.71 20.08 7.50
CA ASP A 109 -15.72 19.23 6.84
C ASP A 109 -16.37 17.93 6.32
N ARG A 110 -17.35 17.40 7.05
CA ARG A 110 -18.10 16.21 6.67
C ARG A 110 -18.98 16.49 5.45
N GLU A 111 -19.67 17.62 5.41
CA GLU A 111 -20.40 18.08 4.22
C GLU A 111 -19.46 18.23 3.03
N ARG A 112 -18.27 18.82 3.23
CA ARG A 112 -17.27 18.95 2.17
C ARG A 112 -16.75 17.60 1.67
N LEU A 113 -16.53 16.63 2.56
CA LEU A 113 -16.10 15.28 2.19
C LEU A 113 -17.20 14.48 1.48
N ASN A 114 -18.47 14.77 1.78
CA ASN A 114 -19.63 14.13 1.15
C ASN A 114 -20.09 14.85 -0.13
N ALA A 115 -19.53 16.01 -0.46
CA ALA A 115 -19.85 16.73 -1.68
C ALA A 115 -19.39 15.96 -2.91
N GLU A 116 -20.09 16.14 -4.03
CA GLU A 116 -19.68 15.56 -5.30
C GLU A 116 -18.34 16.13 -5.77
N LEU A 117 -17.47 15.27 -6.31
CA LEU A 117 -16.21 15.67 -6.90
C LEU A 117 -16.46 16.51 -8.15
N THR A 118 -15.97 17.75 -8.15
CA THR A 118 -16.10 18.63 -9.30
C THR A 118 -14.91 18.47 -10.25
N THR A 119 -15.08 18.89 -11.50
CA THR A 119 -13.95 18.99 -12.45
C THR A 119 -12.82 19.84 -11.90
N ALA A 120 -13.15 20.95 -11.22
CA ALA A 120 -12.17 21.87 -10.68
C ALA A 120 -11.31 21.19 -9.60
N ASP A 121 -11.92 20.34 -8.77
CA ASP A 121 -11.21 19.54 -7.77
C ASP A 121 -10.25 18.56 -8.43
N LEU A 122 -10.68 17.88 -9.50
CA LEU A 122 -9.82 16.95 -10.26
C LEU A 122 -8.65 17.68 -10.94
N VAL A 123 -8.91 18.82 -11.59
CA VAL A 123 -7.87 19.66 -12.21
C VAL A 123 -6.88 20.13 -11.15
N CYS A 124 -7.38 20.59 -9.99
CA CYS A 124 -6.54 21.02 -8.88
C CYS A 124 -5.69 19.86 -8.35
N ALA A 125 -6.27 18.67 -8.18
CA ALA A 125 -5.56 17.48 -7.74
C ALA A 125 -4.43 17.12 -8.72
N ILE A 126 -4.72 17.06 -10.03
CA ILE A 126 -3.73 16.75 -11.07
C ILE A 126 -2.53 17.71 -11.00
N ARG A 127 -2.80 19.02 -10.87
CA ARG A 127 -1.74 20.05 -10.77
C ARG A 127 -0.83 19.86 -9.56
N HIS A 128 -1.34 19.36 -8.44
CA HIS A 128 -0.59 19.19 -7.20
C HIS A 128 0.00 17.79 -7.01
N MET A 129 -0.27 16.84 -7.92
CA MET A 129 0.39 15.54 -7.89
C MET A 129 1.91 15.70 -7.96
N LYS A 130 2.66 14.80 -7.33
CA LYS A 130 4.11 14.76 -7.51
C LYS A 130 4.40 14.16 -8.89
N ALA A 131 4.97 14.94 -9.80
CA ALA A 131 5.18 14.54 -11.20
C ALA A 131 5.97 13.22 -11.36
N THR A 132 6.89 12.95 -10.43
CA THR A 132 7.73 11.74 -10.40
C THR A 132 7.14 10.61 -9.55
N SER A 133 5.86 10.68 -9.17
CA SER A 133 5.18 9.58 -8.51
C SER A 133 5.19 8.33 -9.37
N SER A 134 5.08 7.18 -8.71
CA SER A 134 4.90 5.91 -9.41
C SER A 134 3.70 6.00 -10.35
N PRO A 135 3.75 5.38 -11.54
CA PRO A 135 2.63 5.34 -12.46
C PRO A 135 1.51 4.53 -11.84
N ASP A 136 0.28 4.84 -12.24
CA ASP A 136 -0.87 4.05 -11.85
C ASP A 136 -0.99 2.79 -12.73
N MET A 137 -2.11 2.07 -12.65
CA MET A 137 -2.40 0.88 -13.45
C MET A 137 -2.37 1.13 -14.97
N ASP A 138 -2.40 2.38 -15.40
CA ASP A 138 -2.27 2.82 -16.79
C ASP A 138 -0.81 2.81 -17.30
N GLY A 139 0.18 2.74 -16.40
CA GLY A 139 1.60 2.85 -16.70
C GLY A 139 2.07 4.28 -17.02
N LEU A 140 1.24 5.31 -16.79
CA LEU A 140 1.55 6.70 -17.10
C LEU A 140 2.00 7.46 -15.85
N LEU A 141 3.09 8.23 -15.97
CA LEU A 141 3.56 9.05 -14.87
C LEU A 141 2.58 10.20 -14.59
N ALA A 142 2.46 10.60 -13.33
CA ALA A 142 1.66 11.76 -12.91
C ALA A 142 2.00 13.04 -13.70
N GLY A 143 3.27 13.24 -14.07
CA GLY A 143 3.71 14.37 -14.87
C GLY A 143 3.07 14.45 -16.26
N LEU A 144 2.61 13.34 -16.85
CA LEU A 144 1.90 13.35 -18.12
C LEU A 144 0.55 14.06 -18.01
N TYR A 145 -0.20 13.75 -16.95
CA TYR A 145 -1.48 14.38 -16.66
C TYR A 145 -1.35 15.89 -16.42
N GLN A 146 -0.19 16.31 -15.90
CA GLN A 146 0.11 17.72 -15.64
C GLN A 146 0.39 18.54 -16.90
N VAL A 147 0.62 17.92 -18.05
CA VAL A 147 0.82 18.65 -19.32
C VAL A 147 -0.46 19.40 -19.72
N ALA A 148 -1.62 18.82 -19.45
CA ALA A 148 -2.92 19.43 -19.76
C ALA A 148 -3.96 19.12 -18.67
N PRO A 149 -3.81 19.65 -17.45
CA PRO A 149 -4.65 19.28 -16.31
C PRO A 149 -6.13 19.50 -16.58
N ASP A 150 -6.47 20.59 -17.26
CA ASP A 150 -7.84 20.96 -17.62
C ASP A 150 -8.47 19.95 -18.61
N VAL A 151 -7.68 19.40 -19.54
CA VAL A 151 -8.17 18.38 -20.48
C VAL A 151 -8.42 17.06 -19.75
N PHE A 152 -7.47 16.62 -18.92
CA PHE A 152 -7.59 15.36 -18.21
C PHE A 152 -8.65 15.41 -17.10
N GLY A 153 -8.76 16.53 -16.36
CA GLY A 153 -9.79 16.71 -15.34
C GLY A 153 -11.21 16.64 -15.90
N ASN A 154 -11.45 17.19 -17.09
CA ASN A 154 -12.74 17.08 -17.80
C ASN A 154 -13.07 15.66 -18.29
N ARG A 155 -12.08 14.77 -18.42
CA ARG A 155 -12.26 13.40 -18.90
C ARG A 155 -12.42 12.37 -17.78
N LEU A 156 -12.06 12.75 -16.56
CA LEU A 156 -12.09 11.90 -15.37
C LEU A 156 -13.38 12.07 -14.54
N GLN A 157 -14.21 13.06 -14.88
CA GLN A 157 -15.58 13.22 -14.38
C GLN A 157 -16.55 12.43 -15.25
#